data_AF-A0A960C1Q4-F1
#
_entry.id   AF-A0A960C1Q4-F1
#
_cell.length_a   1.000
_cell.length_b   1.000
_cell.length_c   1.000
_cell.angle_alpha   90.00
_cell.angle_beta   90.00
_cell.angle_gamma   90.00
#
_symmetry.space_group_name_H-M   'P 1'
#
loop_
_entity.id
_entity.type
_entity.pdbx_description
1 polymer ?
#
loop_
_entity_poly.entity_id
_entity_poly.type
_entity_poly.pdbx_seq_one_letter_code
_entity_poly.pdbx_strand_id
1 'polypeptide(L)'
;DKDDAIDWQAYFHLRNRLVVSALHWDAPVSGLLKSSLKATVKHLLCLEYSTVAIQNRAIEDFLAGPEHIFSVLESALPDIRAMRQKYPDAVVLPGATALPPPSGRTRVHKPPVSAPAIGLRLARGVIHQLRRADPQHHRRPQLNVATQDARWFLLCNVDGVTVTTADGRGVVYRQRDRARMFTLLRASLRQHIQLARRYDHMRRVYREALPVLSGKHKWETVLFERSEAHV
;
A
#
# COMPACT_ATOMS: atom_id res chain seq x y z
N ASP A 1 12.68 12.65 -5.57
CA ASP A 1 12.49 11.59 -4.58
C ASP A 1 11.82 10.40 -5.21
N LYS A 2 12.35 9.20 -4.94
CA LYS A 2 11.71 7.92 -5.29
C LYS A 2 10.50 7.74 -4.37
N ASP A 3 9.31 7.50 -4.92
CA ASP A 3 8.07 7.34 -4.13
C ASP A 3 7.99 5.94 -3.49
N ASP A 4 8.65 5.81 -2.34
CA ASP A 4 8.72 4.60 -1.50
C ASP A 4 7.43 4.36 -0.68
N ALA A 5 6.50 5.30 -0.72
CA ALA A 5 5.23 5.22 0.01
C ALA A 5 4.17 4.35 -0.71
N ILE A 6 4.39 3.99 -1.98
CA ILE A 6 3.44 3.18 -2.78
C ILE A 6 4.04 1.90 -3.35
N ASP A 7 5.37 1.73 -3.34
CA ASP A 7 6.03 0.54 -3.86
C ASP A 7 6.14 -0.59 -2.81
N TRP A 8 7.03 -1.57 -3.03
CA TRP A 8 7.20 -2.68 -2.09
C TRP A 8 7.67 -2.22 -0.70
N GLN A 9 8.31 -1.04 -0.60
CA GLN A 9 8.79 -0.48 0.66
C GLN A 9 7.62 -0.12 1.60
N ALA A 10 6.42 0.17 1.07
CA ALA A 10 5.24 0.47 1.87
C ALA A 10 4.85 -0.65 2.86
N TYR A 11 5.13 -1.92 2.51
CA TYR A 11 4.98 -3.06 3.42
C TYR A 11 5.91 -2.91 4.63
N PHE A 12 7.21 -2.71 4.38
CA PHE A 12 8.22 -2.60 5.43
C PHE A 12 8.01 -1.34 6.27
N HIS A 13 7.64 -0.23 5.65
CA HIS A 13 7.32 1.02 6.34
C HIS A 13 6.21 0.83 7.37
N LEU A 14 5.08 0.21 6.98
CA LEU A 14 3.98 0.00 7.92
C LEU A 14 4.33 -1.05 8.98
N ARG A 15 4.86 -2.20 8.58
CA ARG A 15 5.22 -3.30 9.49
C ARG A 15 6.25 -2.86 10.53
N ASN A 16 7.35 -2.26 10.08
CA ASN A 16 8.44 -1.85 10.97
C ASN A 16 8.01 -0.68 11.85
N ARG A 17 7.17 0.24 11.35
CA ARG A 17 6.56 1.29 12.18
C ARG A 17 5.72 0.69 13.30
N LEU A 18 4.92 -0.35 13.03
CA LEU A 18 4.15 -1.04 14.06
C LEU A 18 5.05 -1.75 15.08
N VAL A 19 6.10 -2.45 14.64
CA VAL A 19 7.08 -3.11 15.53
C VAL A 19 7.75 -2.09 16.45
N VAL A 20 8.34 -1.02 15.89
CA VAL A 20 9.01 0.03 16.67
C VAL A 20 8.02 0.73 17.60
N SER A 21 6.78 0.97 17.15
CA SER A 21 5.75 1.53 18.00
C SER A 21 5.37 0.58 19.14
N ALA A 22 5.32 -0.72 18.93
CA ALA A 22 5.04 -1.69 20.00
C ALA A 22 6.16 -1.72 21.05
N LEU A 23 7.42 -1.60 20.61
CA LEU A 23 8.60 -1.58 21.47
C LEU A 23 8.68 -0.31 22.33
N HIS A 24 8.44 0.86 21.74
CA HIS A 24 8.82 2.14 22.37
C HIS A 24 7.67 3.11 22.65
N TRP A 25 6.46 2.85 22.15
CA TRP A 25 5.33 3.78 22.30
C TRP A 25 4.40 3.35 23.43
N ASP A 26 4.15 4.25 24.38
CA ASP A 26 3.24 4.00 25.51
C ASP A 26 1.87 4.67 25.40
N ALA A 27 1.69 5.58 24.45
CA ALA A 27 0.42 6.28 24.25
C ALA A 27 -0.58 5.46 23.41
N PRO A 28 -1.89 5.82 23.42
CA PRO A 28 -2.92 5.05 22.72
C PRO A 28 -2.65 4.89 21.22
N VAL A 29 -2.93 3.69 20.69
CA VAL A 29 -2.75 3.35 19.25
C VAL A 29 -3.70 4.09 18.31
N SER A 30 -4.70 4.80 18.84
CA SER A 30 -5.78 5.42 18.08
C SER A 30 -5.29 6.41 17.01
N GLY A 31 -4.22 7.17 17.30
CA GLY A 31 -3.60 8.08 16.33
C GLY A 31 -2.98 7.34 15.14
N LEU A 32 -2.28 6.23 15.41
CA LEU A 32 -1.67 5.38 14.39
C LEU A 32 -2.77 4.75 13.51
N LEU A 33 -3.82 4.21 14.12
CA LEU A 33 -4.96 3.62 13.40
C LEU A 33 -5.65 4.63 12.49
N LYS A 34 -5.94 5.84 13.00
CA LYS A 34 -6.57 6.92 12.20
C LYS A 34 -5.69 7.32 11.02
N SER A 35 -4.38 7.46 11.24
CA SER A 35 -3.42 7.79 10.19
C SER A 35 -3.34 6.70 9.11
N SER A 36 -3.23 5.43 9.53
CA SER A 36 -3.16 4.26 8.64
C SER A 36 -4.45 4.08 7.82
N LEU A 37 -5.62 4.22 8.46
CA LEU A 37 -6.90 4.10 7.77
C LEU A 37 -7.11 5.24 6.75
N LYS A 38 -6.72 6.47 7.10
CA LYS A 38 -6.73 7.61 6.16
C LYS A 38 -5.84 7.34 4.94
N ALA A 39 -4.64 6.80 5.14
CA ALA A 39 -3.74 6.41 4.06
C ALA A 39 -4.35 5.30 3.18
N THR A 40 -4.94 4.27 3.79
CA THR A 40 -5.65 3.19 3.09
C THR A 40 -6.74 3.74 2.16
N VAL A 41 -7.60 4.62 2.66
CA VAL A 41 -8.67 5.24 1.85
C VAL A 41 -8.08 6.06 0.71
N LYS A 42 -7.01 6.83 0.96
CA LYS A 42 -6.30 7.58 -0.09
C LYS A 42 -5.78 6.64 -1.18
N HIS A 43 -5.10 5.55 -0.83
CA HIS A 43 -4.57 4.57 -1.80
C HIS A 43 -5.69 3.95 -2.64
N LEU A 44 -6.81 3.55 -2.03
CA LEU A 44 -7.98 3.04 -2.78
C LEU A 44 -8.54 4.09 -3.75
N LEU A 45 -8.65 5.35 -3.34
CA LEU A 45 -9.11 6.45 -4.22
C LEU A 45 -8.12 6.76 -5.34
N CYS A 46 -6.83 6.52 -5.12
CA CYS A 46 -5.76 6.64 -6.12
C CYS A 46 -5.56 5.38 -6.98
N LEU A 47 -6.39 4.34 -6.79
CA LEU A 47 -6.30 3.05 -7.48
C LEU A 47 -4.97 2.30 -7.23
N GLU A 48 -4.37 2.50 -6.06
CA GLU A 48 -3.12 1.87 -5.58
C GLU A 48 -3.45 0.60 -4.81
N TYR A 49 -4.04 -0.38 -5.50
CA TYR A 49 -4.58 -1.59 -4.89
C TYR A 49 -3.48 -2.54 -4.39
N SER A 50 -2.36 -2.63 -5.10
CA SER A 50 -1.21 -3.41 -4.66
C SER A 50 -0.66 -2.91 -3.31
N THR A 51 -0.62 -1.58 -3.12
CA THR A 51 -0.14 -0.94 -1.88
C THR A 51 -1.03 -1.30 -0.70
N VAL A 52 -2.35 -1.29 -0.87
CA VAL A 52 -3.29 -1.68 0.19
C VAL A 52 -3.17 -3.18 0.51
N ALA A 53 -3.00 -4.02 -0.50
CA ALA A 53 -2.83 -5.46 -0.30
C ALA A 53 -1.60 -5.78 0.56
N ILE A 54 -0.45 -5.18 0.23
CA ILE A 54 0.78 -5.39 0.98
C ILE A 54 0.74 -4.71 2.36
N GLN A 55 0.03 -3.58 2.51
CA GLN A 55 -0.20 -2.98 3.84
C GLN A 55 -1.08 -3.88 4.73
N ASN A 56 -2.08 -4.56 4.18
CA ASN A 56 -2.83 -5.56 4.93
C ASN A 56 -1.93 -6.71 5.39
N ARG A 57 -1.05 -7.20 4.50
CA ARG A 57 -0.06 -8.21 4.85
C ARG A 57 0.93 -7.73 5.92
N ALA A 58 1.33 -6.46 5.88
CA ALA A 58 2.19 -5.85 6.90
C ALA A 58 1.56 -5.88 8.30
N ILE A 59 0.26 -5.60 8.41
CA ILE A 59 -0.46 -5.68 9.69
C ILE A 59 -0.58 -7.15 10.13
N GLU A 60 -0.86 -8.07 9.21
CA GLU A 60 -0.92 -9.52 9.50
C GLU A 60 0.40 -10.05 10.05
N ASP A 61 1.52 -9.75 9.38
CA ASP A 61 2.84 -10.21 9.81
C ASP A 61 3.25 -9.59 11.16
N PHE A 62 2.88 -8.34 11.43
CA PHE A 62 3.05 -7.76 12.77
C PHE A 62 2.21 -8.47 13.84
N LEU A 63 0.95 -8.79 13.53
CA LEU A 63 0.06 -9.49 14.47
C LEU A 63 0.41 -10.97 14.68
N ALA A 64 1.25 -11.53 13.81
CA ALA A 64 1.81 -12.88 13.93
C ALA A 64 2.98 -12.94 14.95
N GLY A 65 3.55 -11.80 15.35
CA GLY A 65 4.51 -11.72 16.44
C GLY A 65 5.99 -11.70 16.02
N PRO A 66 6.91 -11.50 16.99
CA PRO A 66 8.32 -11.24 16.73
C PRO A 66 9.08 -12.42 16.12
N GLU A 67 8.76 -13.66 16.51
CA GLU A 67 9.36 -14.87 15.95
C GLU A 67 9.03 -15.01 14.46
N HIS A 68 7.78 -14.73 14.09
CA HIS A 68 7.35 -14.71 12.69
C HIS A 68 8.12 -13.68 11.89
N ILE A 69 8.23 -12.44 12.39
CA ILE A 69 9.01 -11.36 11.75
C ILE A 69 10.45 -11.80 11.46
N PHE A 70 11.07 -12.51 12.41
CA PHE A 70 12.42 -13.02 12.25
C PHE A 70 12.50 -14.14 11.21
N SER A 71 11.52 -15.05 11.19
CA SER A 71 11.46 -16.15 10.23
C SER A 71 11.28 -15.71 8.78
N VAL A 72 10.67 -14.55 8.54
CA VAL A 72 10.41 -14.02 7.18
C VAL A 72 11.41 -12.95 6.74
N LEU A 73 12.52 -12.76 7.44
CA LEU A 73 13.51 -11.71 7.13
C LEU A 73 13.97 -11.75 5.66
N GLU A 74 14.25 -12.93 5.14
CA GLU A 74 14.72 -13.11 3.76
C GLU A 74 13.57 -13.29 2.75
N SER A 75 12.51 -13.99 3.13
CA SER A 75 11.40 -14.32 2.21
C SER A 75 10.45 -13.15 1.97
N ALA A 76 10.34 -12.20 2.92
CA ALA A 76 9.34 -11.14 2.85
C ALA A 76 9.46 -10.29 1.56
N LEU A 77 10.67 -9.92 1.13
CA LEU A 77 10.81 -9.10 -0.07
C LEU A 77 10.37 -9.83 -1.36
N PRO A 78 10.85 -11.05 -1.65
CA PRO A 78 10.33 -11.88 -2.74
C PRO A 78 8.81 -12.07 -2.69
N ASP A 79 8.25 -12.40 -1.52
CA ASP A 79 6.82 -12.65 -1.35
C ASP A 79 5.98 -11.42 -1.65
N ILE A 80 6.41 -10.26 -1.15
CA ILE A 80 5.74 -8.97 -1.40
C ILE A 80 5.85 -8.56 -2.86
N ARG A 81 7.00 -8.78 -3.51
CA ARG A 81 7.13 -8.54 -4.96
C ARG A 81 6.17 -9.45 -5.74
N ALA A 82 6.12 -10.74 -5.43
CA ALA A 82 5.24 -11.70 -6.08
C ALA A 82 3.75 -11.36 -5.87
N MET A 83 3.37 -10.92 -4.66
CA MET A 83 2.02 -10.44 -4.38
C MET A 83 1.66 -9.24 -5.26
N ARG A 84 2.56 -8.27 -5.39
CA ARG A 84 2.31 -7.06 -6.20
C ARG A 84 2.15 -7.35 -7.68
N GLN A 85 2.84 -8.35 -8.24
CA GLN A 85 2.70 -8.72 -9.66
C GLN A 85 1.28 -9.15 -10.06
N LYS A 86 0.43 -9.50 -9.08
CA LYS A 86 -0.99 -9.83 -9.33
C LYS A 86 -1.87 -8.60 -9.58
N TYR A 87 -1.31 -7.40 -9.49
CA TYR A 87 -2.02 -6.13 -9.55
C TYR A 87 -1.50 -5.25 -10.70
N PRO A 88 -2.36 -4.79 -11.62
CA PRO A 88 -1.95 -3.93 -12.73
C PRO A 88 -1.27 -2.62 -12.30
N ASP A 89 -1.63 -2.08 -11.13
CA ASP A 89 -1.04 -0.85 -10.60
C ASP A 89 0.42 -1.01 -10.12
N ALA A 90 0.97 -2.23 -10.13
CA ALA A 90 2.36 -2.51 -9.78
C ALA A 90 3.19 -3.09 -10.94
N VAL A 91 2.58 -3.36 -12.10
CA VAL A 91 3.29 -3.86 -13.29
C VAL A 91 3.75 -2.65 -14.10
N VAL A 92 5.07 -2.46 -14.18
CA VAL A 92 5.67 -1.34 -14.91
C VAL A 92 5.75 -1.70 -16.39
N LEU A 93 5.16 -0.84 -17.22
CA LEU A 93 5.26 -0.86 -18.67
C LEU A 93 6.35 0.13 -19.12
N PRO A 94 7.05 -0.13 -20.25
CA PRO A 94 8.12 0.75 -20.75
C PRO A 94 7.65 2.19 -21.01
N GLY A 95 6.37 2.40 -21.32
CA GLY A 95 5.80 3.73 -21.52
C GLY A 95 4.32 3.68 -21.85
N ALA A 96 3.67 4.84 -21.86
CA ALA A 96 2.24 4.95 -22.17
C ALA A 96 1.88 4.53 -23.61
N THR A 97 2.86 4.57 -24.53
CA THR A 97 2.72 4.11 -25.92
C THR A 97 2.63 2.60 -26.06
N ALA A 98 2.95 1.84 -25.01
CA ALA A 98 2.70 0.39 -24.98
C ALA A 98 1.20 0.04 -24.84
N LEU A 99 0.34 1.04 -24.63
CA LEU A 99 -1.10 0.91 -24.53
C LEU A 99 -1.79 1.74 -25.62
N PRO A 100 -3.06 1.44 -25.95
CA PRO A 100 -3.83 2.27 -26.87
C PRO A 100 -3.85 3.76 -26.44
N PRO A 101 -3.85 4.71 -27.38
CA PRO A 101 -3.92 6.13 -27.06
C PRO A 101 -5.12 6.44 -26.15
N PRO A 102 -4.98 7.37 -25.18
CA PRO A 102 -6.03 7.61 -24.21
C PRO A 102 -7.34 8.06 -24.87
N SER A 103 -8.49 7.72 -24.28
CA SER A 103 -9.80 8.16 -24.79
C SER A 103 -10.13 9.61 -24.42
N GLY A 104 -9.53 10.13 -23.35
CA GLY A 104 -9.68 11.50 -22.89
C GLY A 104 -8.39 12.32 -22.97
N ARG A 105 -8.51 13.61 -22.67
CA ARG A 105 -7.38 14.54 -22.53
C ARG A 105 -7.16 14.86 -21.06
N THR A 106 -5.93 14.72 -20.59
CA THR A 106 -5.54 15.13 -19.23
C THR A 106 -5.68 16.64 -19.09
N ARG A 107 -6.45 17.08 -18.09
CA ARG A 107 -6.55 18.48 -17.70
C ARG A 107 -5.88 18.65 -16.34
N VAL A 108 -4.98 19.62 -16.24
CA VAL A 108 -4.34 19.96 -14.96
C VAL A 108 -5.42 20.51 -14.03
N HIS A 109 -5.74 19.77 -12.98
CA HIS A 109 -6.69 20.21 -11.97
C HIS A 109 -5.93 20.94 -10.86
N LYS A 110 -6.30 22.21 -10.59
CA LYS A 110 -5.84 22.90 -9.39
C LYS A 110 -6.27 22.12 -8.15
N PRO A 111 -5.39 21.89 -7.17
CA PRO A 111 -5.75 21.23 -5.93
C PRO A 111 -6.92 21.95 -5.24
N PRO A 112 -7.96 21.23 -4.77
CA PRO A 112 -9.02 21.87 -3.99
C PRO A 112 -8.45 22.30 -2.63
N VAL A 113 -8.49 23.60 -2.34
CA VAL A 113 -7.96 24.18 -1.09
C VAL A 113 -9.04 24.53 -0.06
N SER A 114 -10.27 24.80 -0.50
CA SER A 114 -11.38 25.12 0.40
C SER A 114 -12.11 23.87 0.87
N ALA A 115 -12.55 23.85 2.13
CA ALA A 115 -13.24 22.70 2.72
C ALA A 115 -14.50 22.26 1.92
N PRO A 116 -15.37 23.17 1.42
CA PRO A 116 -16.50 22.77 0.58
C PRO A 116 -16.06 22.11 -0.74
N ALA A 117 -15.01 22.63 -1.39
CA ALA A 117 -14.50 22.06 -2.64
C ALA A 117 -13.88 20.67 -2.42
N ILE A 118 -13.16 20.48 -1.31
CA ILE A 118 -12.62 19.17 -0.91
C ILE A 118 -13.77 18.19 -0.68
N GLY A 119 -14.80 18.58 0.09
CA GLY A 119 -15.96 17.75 0.37
C GLY A 119 -16.71 17.33 -0.89
N LEU A 120 -16.96 18.27 -1.81
CA LEU A 120 -17.61 17.99 -3.08
C LEU A 120 -16.80 17.00 -3.94
N ARG A 121 -15.49 17.20 -4.06
CA ARG A 121 -14.59 16.30 -4.82
C ARG A 121 -14.57 14.90 -4.21
N LEU A 122 -14.51 14.81 -2.88
CA LEU A 122 -14.53 13.54 -2.18
C LEU A 122 -15.87 12.81 -2.39
N ALA A 123 -17.00 13.48 -2.19
CA ALA A 123 -18.32 12.90 -2.40
C ALA A 123 -18.49 12.38 -3.83
N ARG A 124 -18.07 13.15 -4.82
CA ARG A 124 -18.12 12.76 -6.24
C ARG A 124 -17.25 11.53 -6.51
N GLY A 125 -16.03 11.51 -5.98
CA GLY A 125 -15.13 10.36 -6.06
C GLY A 125 -15.70 9.11 -5.39
N VAL A 126 -16.28 9.24 -4.20
CA VAL A 126 -16.95 8.12 -3.51
C VAL A 126 -18.11 7.58 -4.35
N ILE A 127 -19.01 8.45 -4.84
CA ILE A 127 -20.12 8.04 -5.71
C ILE A 127 -19.60 7.30 -6.95
N HIS A 128 -18.53 7.78 -7.57
CA HIS A 128 -17.92 7.13 -8.73
C HIS A 128 -17.37 5.73 -8.37
N GLN A 129 -16.68 5.60 -7.25
CA GLN A 129 -16.15 4.32 -6.75
C GLN A 129 -17.26 3.29 -6.44
N LEU A 130 -18.46 3.74 -6.07
CA LEU A 130 -19.62 2.87 -5.85
C LEU A 130 -20.26 2.34 -7.15
N ARG A 131 -20.06 3.03 -8.28
CA ARG A 131 -20.60 2.61 -9.58
C ARG A 131 -19.78 1.48 -10.18
N ARG A 132 -20.37 0.72 -11.11
CA ARG A 132 -19.63 -0.27 -11.91
C ARG A 132 -18.59 0.45 -12.80
N ALA A 133 -17.41 -0.12 -12.96
CA ALA A 133 -16.40 0.37 -13.91
C ALA A 133 -16.75 -0.07 -15.33
N ASP A 134 -16.48 0.79 -16.30
CA ASP A 134 -16.58 0.44 -17.71
C ASP A 134 -15.35 -0.41 -18.11
N PRO A 135 -15.54 -1.67 -18.53
CA PRO A 135 -14.43 -2.56 -18.88
C PRO A 135 -13.62 -2.08 -20.09
N GLN A 136 -14.16 -1.19 -20.94
CA GLN A 136 -13.39 -0.62 -22.04
C GLN A 136 -12.19 0.18 -21.53
N HIS A 137 -12.35 0.84 -20.37
CA HIS A 137 -11.29 1.63 -19.75
C HIS A 137 -10.17 0.80 -19.13
N HIS A 138 -10.30 -0.54 -19.10
CA HIS A 138 -9.22 -1.46 -18.71
C HIS A 138 -8.40 -1.95 -19.92
N ARG A 139 -8.90 -1.72 -21.15
CA ARG A 139 -8.19 -2.01 -22.40
C ARG A 139 -7.56 -0.77 -23.00
N ARG A 140 -8.28 0.35 -22.95
CA ARG A 140 -7.84 1.66 -23.41
C ARG A 140 -7.88 2.64 -22.23
N PRO A 141 -6.76 3.21 -21.79
CA PRO A 141 -6.77 4.14 -20.66
C PRO A 141 -7.60 5.39 -21.00
N GLN A 142 -8.23 5.98 -19.99
CA GLN A 142 -8.92 7.27 -20.17
C GLN A 142 -7.93 8.41 -20.24
N LEU A 143 -6.88 8.35 -19.41
CA LEU A 143 -5.90 9.41 -19.25
C LEU A 143 -4.50 8.83 -19.15
N ASN A 144 -3.52 9.64 -19.55
CA ASN A 144 -2.12 9.46 -19.23
C ASN A 144 -1.71 10.60 -18.28
N VAL A 145 -1.28 10.25 -17.08
CA VAL A 145 -1.08 11.22 -15.99
C VAL A 145 0.36 11.14 -15.50
N ALA A 146 1.04 12.29 -15.45
CA ALA A 146 2.36 12.39 -14.87
C ALA A 146 2.29 12.22 -13.34
N THR A 147 3.36 11.71 -12.72
CA THR A 147 3.42 11.43 -11.27
C THR A 147 3.00 12.63 -10.41
N GLN A 148 3.40 13.84 -10.79
CA GLN A 148 3.07 15.09 -10.07
C GLN A 148 1.56 15.41 -10.05
N ASP A 149 0.84 15.00 -11.09
CA ASP A 149 -0.59 15.24 -11.29
C ASP A 149 -1.46 14.07 -10.81
N ALA A 150 -0.84 12.94 -10.43
CA ALA A 150 -1.48 11.72 -9.95
C ALA A 150 -2.03 11.90 -8.51
N ARG A 151 -3.02 12.77 -8.36
CA ARG A 151 -3.65 13.11 -7.08
C ARG A 151 -5.05 12.50 -6.95
N TRP A 152 -5.46 12.20 -5.72
CA TRP A 152 -6.72 11.52 -5.40
C TRP A 152 -7.95 12.18 -6.03
N PHE A 153 -8.01 13.51 -6.10
CA PHE A 153 -9.17 14.24 -6.63
C PHE A 153 -9.32 14.16 -8.16
N LEU A 154 -8.26 13.75 -8.87
CA LEU A 154 -8.27 13.44 -10.29
C LEU A 154 -8.55 11.94 -10.48
N LEU A 155 -7.77 11.09 -9.81
CA LEU A 155 -7.80 9.63 -9.98
C LEU A 155 -9.09 8.97 -9.48
N CYS A 156 -9.79 9.57 -8.52
CA CYS A 156 -11.03 8.99 -7.99
C CYS A 156 -12.22 9.04 -8.98
N ASN A 157 -12.07 9.68 -10.13
CA ASN A 157 -13.13 9.86 -11.15
C ASN A 157 -12.83 9.11 -12.46
N VAL A 158 -11.86 8.20 -12.46
CA VAL A 158 -11.50 7.40 -13.64
C VAL A 158 -11.61 5.89 -13.35
N ASP A 159 -11.92 5.14 -14.40
CA ASP A 159 -11.97 3.69 -14.44
C ASP A 159 -10.63 3.07 -14.87
N GLY A 160 -9.85 3.78 -15.69
CA GLY A 160 -8.52 3.33 -16.06
C GLY A 160 -7.61 4.45 -16.50
N VAL A 161 -6.37 4.43 -16.00
CA VAL A 161 -5.42 5.53 -16.15
C VAL A 161 -4.00 5.00 -16.13
N THR A 162 -3.15 5.51 -17.02
CA THR A 162 -1.70 5.29 -16.90
C THR A 162 -1.11 6.37 -16.03
N VAL A 163 -0.25 5.96 -15.09
CA VAL A 163 0.46 6.88 -14.21
C VAL A 163 1.95 6.64 -14.38
N THR A 164 2.72 7.68 -14.67
CA THR A 164 4.18 7.60 -14.75
C THR A 164 4.77 7.16 -13.41
N THR A 165 5.80 6.32 -13.43
CA THR A 165 6.52 5.93 -12.21
C THR A 165 7.32 7.11 -11.67
N ALA A 166 7.60 7.14 -10.36
CA ALA A 166 8.32 8.26 -9.75
C ALA A 166 9.77 8.43 -10.26
N ASP A 167 10.39 7.34 -10.72
CA ASP A 167 11.71 7.36 -11.35
C ASP A 167 11.67 7.74 -12.84
N GLY A 168 10.47 7.96 -13.41
CA GLY A 168 10.29 8.36 -14.80
C GLY A 168 10.62 7.28 -15.84
N ARG A 169 10.91 6.05 -15.40
CA ARG A 169 11.37 4.97 -16.30
C ARG A 169 10.26 4.18 -16.98
N GLY A 170 9.01 4.43 -16.61
CA GLY A 170 7.87 3.75 -17.21
C GLY A 170 6.54 4.28 -16.72
N VAL A 171 5.48 3.50 -16.95
CA VAL A 171 4.13 3.78 -16.48
C VAL A 171 3.51 2.53 -15.85
N VAL A 172 2.60 2.71 -14.91
CA VAL A 172 1.73 1.64 -14.42
C VAL A 172 0.29 1.89 -14.88
N TYR A 173 -0.45 0.83 -15.18
CA TYR A 173 -1.84 0.94 -15.58
C TYR A 173 -2.75 0.69 -14.37
N ARG A 174 -3.26 1.77 -13.78
CA ARG A 174 -4.20 1.68 -12.67
C ARG A 174 -5.62 1.50 -13.19
N GLN A 175 -6.33 0.52 -12.65
CA GLN A 175 -7.65 0.11 -13.12
C GLN A 175 -8.61 0.01 -11.95
N ARG A 176 -9.76 0.65 -12.06
CA ARG A 176 -10.78 0.67 -11.02
C ARG A 176 -11.58 -0.61 -11.06
N ASP A 177 -11.56 -1.34 -9.96
CA ASP A 177 -12.38 -2.52 -9.79
C ASP A 177 -13.12 -2.40 -8.47
N ARG A 178 -14.44 -2.23 -8.56
CA ARG A 178 -15.31 -2.06 -7.40
C ARG A 178 -15.24 -3.27 -6.46
N ALA A 179 -15.25 -4.49 -6.99
CA ALA A 179 -15.23 -5.69 -6.17
C ALA A 179 -13.88 -5.84 -5.46
N ARG A 180 -12.78 -5.58 -6.17
CA ARG A 180 -11.42 -5.58 -5.60
C ARG A 180 -11.25 -4.50 -4.54
N MET A 181 -11.70 -3.28 -4.83
CA MET A 181 -11.65 -2.15 -3.88
C MET A 181 -12.36 -2.50 -2.57
N PHE A 182 -13.59 -3.03 -2.63
CA PHE A 182 -14.32 -3.41 -1.43
C PHE A 182 -13.73 -4.62 -0.71
N THR A 183 -13.14 -5.57 -1.45
CA THR A 183 -12.45 -6.71 -0.85
C THR A 183 -11.24 -6.24 -0.04
N LEU A 184 -10.42 -5.36 -0.63
CA LEU A 184 -9.26 -4.76 0.03
C LEU A 184 -9.69 -3.89 1.22
N LEU A 185 -10.72 -3.05 1.07
CA LEU A 185 -11.22 -2.21 2.15
C LEU A 185 -11.72 -3.04 3.34
N ARG A 186 -12.50 -4.10 3.09
CA ARG A 186 -12.98 -4.98 4.17
C ARG A 186 -11.83 -5.70 4.86
N ALA A 187 -10.85 -6.18 4.10
CA ALA A 187 -9.64 -6.77 4.67
C ALA A 187 -8.89 -5.75 5.54
N SER A 188 -8.67 -4.53 5.04
CA SER A 188 -8.01 -3.47 5.81
C SER A 188 -8.78 -3.14 7.08
N LEU A 189 -10.10 -2.95 7.03
CA LEU A 189 -10.92 -2.67 8.22
C LEU A 189 -10.83 -3.80 9.24
N ARG A 190 -10.89 -5.06 8.79
CA ARG A 190 -10.71 -6.22 9.66
C ARG A 190 -9.34 -6.20 10.34
N GLN A 191 -8.27 -5.94 9.58
CA GLN A 191 -6.92 -5.86 10.15
C GLN A 191 -6.77 -4.69 11.13
N HIS A 192 -7.36 -3.53 10.86
CA HIS A 192 -7.34 -2.40 11.79
C HIS A 192 -8.13 -2.69 13.08
N ILE A 193 -9.25 -3.42 13.00
CA ILE A 193 -10.00 -3.86 14.19
C ILE A 193 -9.17 -4.85 15.01
N GLN A 194 -8.53 -5.83 14.36
CA GLN A 194 -7.65 -6.77 15.05
C GLN A 194 -6.46 -6.07 15.71
N LEU A 195 -5.84 -5.14 14.98
CA LEU A 195 -4.76 -4.32 15.50
C LEU A 195 -5.21 -3.53 16.72
N ALA A 196 -6.33 -2.81 16.66
CA ALA A 196 -6.87 -2.07 17.78
C ALA A 196 -7.10 -2.94 19.04
N ARG A 197 -7.59 -4.17 18.85
CA ARG A 197 -7.87 -5.10 19.96
C ARG A 197 -6.63 -5.76 20.54
N ARG A 198 -5.65 -6.09 19.69
CA ARG A 198 -4.47 -6.89 20.09
C ARG A 198 -3.24 -6.04 20.38
N TYR A 199 -3.28 -4.72 20.14
CA TYR A 199 -2.09 -3.88 20.21
C TYR A 199 -1.36 -3.92 21.56
N ASP A 200 -2.07 -3.81 22.68
CA ASP A 200 -1.42 -3.84 24.01
C ASP A 200 -0.86 -5.21 24.38
N HIS A 201 -1.45 -6.28 23.84
CA HIS A 201 -0.84 -7.61 23.92
C HIS A 201 0.42 -7.68 23.07
N MET A 202 0.40 -7.17 21.83
CA MET A 202 1.59 -7.10 20.97
C MET A 202 2.71 -6.26 21.58
N ARG A 203 2.41 -5.16 22.28
CA ARG A 203 3.41 -4.39 23.04
C ARG A 203 4.17 -5.26 24.03
N ARG A 204 3.45 -6.07 24.82
CA ARG A 204 4.08 -6.99 25.78
C ARG A 204 4.95 -8.02 25.07
N VAL A 205 4.38 -8.73 24.09
CA VAL A 205 5.08 -9.78 23.33
C VAL A 205 6.35 -9.25 22.66
N TYR A 206 6.28 -8.10 21.97
CA TYR A 206 7.46 -7.52 21.31
C TYR A 206 8.52 -7.03 22.32
N ARG A 207 8.12 -6.46 23.46
CA ARG A 207 9.06 -6.00 24.51
C ARG A 207 9.74 -7.17 25.22
N GLU A 208 9.00 -8.23 25.50
CA GLU A 208 9.53 -9.48 26.08
C GLU A 208 10.52 -10.15 25.12
N ALA A 209 10.24 -10.12 23.81
CA ALA A 209 11.14 -10.66 22.80
C ALA A 209 12.37 -9.78 22.50
N LEU A 210 12.40 -8.52 22.95
CA LEU A 210 13.45 -7.56 22.59
C LEU A 210 14.88 -8.06 22.88
N PRO A 211 15.20 -8.65 24.05
CA PRO A 211 16.54 -9.18 24.32
C PRO A 211 16.97 -10.29 23.37
N VAL A 212 16.01 -11.10 22.89
CA VAL A 212 16.27 -12.17 21.92
C VAL A 212 16.45 -11.58 20.52
N LEU A 213 15.60 -10.63 20.12
CA LEU A 213 15.65 -9.98 18.81
C LEU A 213 16.92 -9.15 18.59
N SER A 214 17.50 -8.58 19.66
CA SER A 214 18.76 -7.85 19.61
C SER A 214 19.98 -8.70 20.00
N GLY A 215 19.77 -9.95 20.40
CA GLY A 215 20.83 -10.84 20.86
C GLY A 215 21.70 -11.37 19.71
N LYS A 216 23.02 -11.35 19.90
CA LYS A 216 24.01 -11.84 18.92
C LYS A 216 23.68 -13.27 18.46
N HIS A 217 23.43 -14.17 19.41
CA HIS A 217 23.17 -15.57 19.13
C HIS A 217 21.99 -15.79 18.17
N LYS A 218 20.92 -14.99 18.31
CA LYS A 218 19.76 -15.09 17.42
C LYS A 218 20.10 -14.62 16.01
N TRP A 219 20.89 -13.55 15.87
CA TRP A 219 21.35 -13.08 14.57
C TRP A 219 22.35 -14.03 13.90
N GLU A 220 23.17 -14.74 14.66
CA GLU A 220 24.06 -15.77 14.14
C GLU A 220 23.30 -16.87 13.37
N THR A 221 22.08 -17.23 13.78
CA THR A 221 21.28 -18.24 13.06
C THR A 221 20.93 -17.76 11.64
N VAL A 222 20.59 -16.48 11.46
CA VAL A 222 20.26 -15.93 10.13
C VAL A 222 21.51 -15.66 9.31
N LEU A 223 22.59 -15.20 9.94
CA LEU A 223 23.82 -14.80 9.23
C LEU A 223 24.69 -16.00 8.83
N PHE A 224 24.69 -17.08 9.63
CA PHE A 224 25.65 -18.19 9.48
C PHE A 224 25.02 -19.54 9.12
N GLU A 225 23.78 -19.90 9.55
CA GLU A 225 23.18 -21.20 9.16
C GLU A 225 23.03 -21.35 7.64
N ARG A 226 23.05 -20.23 6.91
CA ARG A 226 22.94 -20.21 5.46
C ARG A 226 24.28 -20.08 4.71
N SER A 227 25.40 -19.84 5.41
CA SER A 227 26.72 -19.89 4.77
C SER A 227 27.06 -21.34 4.37
N GLU A 228 26.58 -22.33 5.11
CA GLU A 228 26.75 -23.76 4.80
C GLU A 228 25.82 -24.27 3.69
N ALA A 229 24.70 -23.60 3.42
CA ALA A 229 23.75 -23.99 2.36
C ALA A 229 24.10 -23.44 0.96
N HIS A 230 25.11 -22.58 0.87
CA HIS A 230 25.59 -21.97 -0.38
C HIS A 230 27.08 -22.29 -0.69
N VAL A 231 27.64 -23.30 -0.02
CA VAL A 231 28.90 -23.98 -0.38
C VAL A 231 28.56 -25.33 -1.00
#